data_AF-A0A4V1L4V0-F1
#
_entry.id   AF-A0A4V1L4V0-F1
#
_cell.length_a   1.000
_cell.length_b   1.000
_cell.length_c   1.000
_cell.angle_alpha   90.00
_cell.angle_beta   90.00
_cell.angle_gamma   90.00
#
_symmetry.space_group_name_H-M   'P 1'
#
loop_
_entity.id
_entity.type
_entity.pdbx_description
1 polymer ?
#
loop_
_entity_poly.entity_id
_entity_poly.type
_entity_poly.pdbx_seq_one_letter_code
_entity_poly.pdbx_strand_id
1 'polypeptide(L)' 'MFDSVTTALLRAVLDEVCENVSRSETGARAHVASKILEAATKGDTSPDRLKQIGRQALSQAPTMWR' A
#
# COMPACT_ATOMS: atom_id res chain seq x y z
N MET A 1 -13.11 -11.30 3.11
CA MET A 1 -13.43 -9.89 3.43
C MET A 1 -12.69 -9.55 4.71
N PHE A 2 -11.97 -8.43 4.76
CA PHE A 2 -11.24 -8.00 5.97
C PHE A 2 -12.21 -7.43 7.01
N ASP A 3 -11.88 -7.61 8.29
CA ASP A 3 -12.60 -6.90 9.36
C ASP A 3 -12.38 -5.38 9.28
N SER A 4 -13.25 -4.62 9.93
CA SER A 4 -13.16 -3.17 10.10
C SER A 4 -11.78 -2.70 10.59
N VAL A 5 -11.19 -3.40 11.58
CA VAL A 5 -9.89 -3.08 12.17
C VAL A 5 -8.78 -3.23 11.13
N THR A 6 -8.75 -4.38 10.44
CA THR A 6 -7.77 -4.64 9.40
C THR A 6 -7.93 -3.66 8.24
N THR A 7 -9.16 -3.32 7.86
CA THR A 7 -9.42 -2.34 6.80
C THR A 7 -8.94 -0.94 7.18
N ALA A 8 -9.14 -0.52 8.43
CA ALA A 8 -8.63 0.77 8.94
C ALA A 8 -7.10 0.80 8.95
N LEU A 9 -6.46 -0.27 9.39
CA LEU A 9 -5.01 -0.42 9.34
C LEU A 9 -4.47 -0.30 7.92
N LEU A 10 -5.05 -1.04 6.95
CA LEU A 10 -4.59 -1.01 5.56
C LEU A 10 -4.72 0.38 4.94
N ARG A 11 -5.78 1.12 5.26
CA ARG A 11 -5.94 2.52 4.83
C ARG A 11 -4.88 3.43 5.44
N ALA A 12 -4.62 3.31 6.75
CA ALA A 12 -3.59 4.11 7.41
C ALA A 12 -2.19 3.85 6.84
N VAL A 13 -1.85 2.58 6.60
CA VAL A 13 -0.56 2.21 5.98
C VAL A 13 -0.46 2.74 4.55
N LEU A 14 -1.52 2.63 3.76
CA LEU A 14 -1.54 3.16 2.39
C LEU A 14 -1.36 4.68 2.37
N ASP A 15 -2.06 5.41 3.26
CA ASP A 15 -1.97 6.87 3.34
C ASP A 15 -0.55 7.32 3.71
N GLU A 16 0.06 6.68 4.71
CA GLU A 16 1.43 6.95 5.12
C GLU A 16 2.44 6.65 3.99
N VAL A 17 2.37 5.46 3.38
CA VAL A 17 3.32 5.09 2.31
C VAL A 17 3.19 6.01 1.10
N CYS A 18 1.98 6.50 0.80
CA CYS A 18 1.71 7.39 -0.31
C CYS A 18 1.70 8.88 0.06
N GLU A 19 2.19 9.27 1.25
CA GLU A 19 2.14 10.66 1.72
C GLU A 19 2.84 11.63 0.74
N ASN A 20 3.95 11.19 0.17
CA ASN A 20 4.78 11.96 -0.77
C ASN A 20 4.45 11.66 -2.24
N VAL A 21 3.45 10.82 -2.50
CA VAL A 21 3.03 10.44 -3.85
C VAL A 21 1.87 11.32 -4.27
N SER A 22 2.07 12.10 -5.33
CA SER A 22 1.01 12.97 -5.86
C SER A 22 -0.27 12.19 -6.11
N ARG A 23 -1.42 12.83 -5.87
CA ARG A 23 -2.74 12.22 -6.15
C ARG A 23 -2.93 11.87 -7.63
N SER A 24 -2.20 12.53 -8.53
CA SER A 24 -2.21 12.25 -9.97
C SER A 24 -1.57 10.90 -10.32
N GLU A 25 -0.62 10.41 -9.51
CA GLU A 25 0.10 9.16 -9.71
C GLU A 25 -0.77 7.94 -9.32
N THR A 26 -1.95 7.86 -9.93
CA THR A 26 -2.98 6.88 -9.59
C THR A 26 -2.47 5.44 -9.77
N GLY A 27 -1.65 5.22 -10.80
CA GLY A 27 -1.00 3.93 -11.02
C GLY A 27 -0.14 3.52 -9.83
N ALA A 28 0.80 4.39 -9.41
CA ALA A 28 1.71 4.09 -8.30
C ALA A 28 0.95 3.80 -7.01
N ARG A 29 -0.06 4.62 -6.68
CA ARG A 29 -0.92 4.43 -5.50
C ARG A 29 -1.71 3.11 -5.58
N ALA A 30 -2.24 2.76 -6.76
CA ALA A 30 -2.97 1.51 -6.97
C ALA A 30 -2.07 0.27 -6.85
N HIS A 31 -0.82 0.36 -7.32
CA HIS A 31 0.15 -0.73 -7.19
C HIS A 31 0.54 -0.97 -5.73
N VAL A 32 0.84 0.12 -4.99
CA VAL A 32 1.13 0.04 -3.55
C VAL A 32 -0.06 -0.56 -2.80
N ALA A 33 -1.28 -0.08 -3.05
CA ALA A 33 -2.49 -0.63 -2.44
C ALA A 33 -2.66 -2.12 -2.74
N SER A 34 -2.45 -2.54 -3.99
CA SER A 34 -2.54 -3.95 -4.38
C SER A 34 -1.53 -4.83 -3.64
N LYS A 35 -0.29 -4.37 -3.45
CA LYS A 35 0.75 -5.13 -2.72
C LYS A 35 0.50 -5.21 -1.23
N ILE A 36 0.00 -4.13 -0.62
CA ILE A 36 -0.42 -4.14 0.78
C ILE A 36 -1.60 -5.12 0.99
N LEU A 37 -2.59 -5.10 0.09
CA LEU A 37 -3.74 -6.02 0.14
C LEU A 37 -3.33 -7.49 -0.08
N GLU A 38 -2.40 -7.75 -1.00
CA GLU A 38 -1.85 -9.09 -1.26
C GLU A 38 -1.19 -9.65 0.01
N ALA A 39 -0.38 -8.85 0.69
CA ALA A 39 0.29 -9.22 1.94
C ALA A 39 -0.74 -9.51 3.06
N ALA A 40 -1.73 -8.63 3.23
CA ALA A 40 -2.80 -8.84 4.20
C ALA A 40 -3.63 -10.10 3.92
N THR A 41 -3.85 -10.41 2.63
CA THR A 41 -4.54 -11.65 2.22
C THR A 41 -3.71 -12.88 2.55
N LYS A 42 -2.37 -12.77 2.54
CA LYS A 42 -1.43 -13.83 2.95
C LYS A 42 -1.26 -13.94 4.47
N GLY A 43 -1.92 -13.09 5.25
CA GLY A 43 -1.90 -13.11 6.72
C GLY A 43 -0.95 -12.09 7.36
N ASP A 44 -0.23 -11.27 6.58
CA ASP A 44 0.58 -10.19 7.13
C ASP A 44 -0.33 -9.04 7.61
N THR A 45 -0.52 -8.92 8.91
CA THR A 45 -1.29 -7.83 9.54
C THR A 45 -0.43 -6.89 10.38
N SER A 46 0.89 -7.07 10.36
CA SER A 46 1.80 -6.19 11.09
C SER A 46 1.96 -4.85 10.37
N PRO A 47 1.71 -3.70 11.03
CA PRO A 47 1.83 -2.37 10.44
C PRO A 47 3.21 -2.14 9.81
N ASP A 48 4.29 -2.45 10.54
CA ASP A 48 5.66 -2.29 10.05
C ASP A 48 5.93 -3.10 8.78
N ARG A 49 5.45 -4.35 8.75
CA ARG A 49 5.64 -5.22 7.60
C ARG A 49 4.88 -4.72 6.37
N LEU A 50 3.64 -4.27 6.56
CA LEU A 50 2.82 -3.70 5.50
C LEU A 50 3.43 -2.39 4.97
N LYS A 51 3.98 -1.54 5.84
CA LYS A 51 4.72 -0.33 5.44
C LYS A 51 5.96 -0.67 4.63
N GLN A 52 6.74 -1.65 5.06
CA GLN A 52 7.93 -2.09 4.33
C GLN A 52 7.55 -2.60 2.93
N ILE A 53 6.51 -3.43 2.83
CA ILE A 53 6.02 -3.96 1.55
C ILE A 53 5.52 -2.81 0.67
N GLY A 54 4.76 -1.87 1.23
CA GLY A 54 4.28 -0.68 0.51
C GLY A 54 5.41 0.18 -0.03
N ARG A 55 6.43 0.48 0.79
CA ARG A 55 7.62 1.25 0.38
C ARG A 55 8.40 0.53 -0.72
N GLN A 56 8.58 -0.78 -0.59
CA GLN A 56 9.24 -1.60 -1.62
C GLN A 56 8.44 -1.62 -2.92
N ALA A 57 7.11 -1.65 -2.84
CA ALA A 57 6.22 -1.57 -4.01
C ALA A 57 6.29 -0.18 -4.65
N LEU A 58 6.39 0.88 -3.86
CA LEU A 58 6.55 2.24 -4.36
C LEU A 58 7.87 2.42 -5.12
N SER A 59 8.98 1.91 -4.57
CA SER A 59 10.30 1.95 -5.25
C SER A 59 10.34 1.13 -6.54
N GLN A 60 9.48 0.11 -6.65
CA GLN A 60 9.35 -0.73 -7.85
C GLN A 60 8.27 -0.26 -8.82
N ALA A 61 7.42 0.69 -8.40
CA ALA A 61 6.39 1.23 -9.26
C ALA A 61 7.09 1.95 -10.42
N PRO A 62 6.84 1.55 -11.67
CA PRO A 62 7.48 2.21 -12.79
C PRO A 62 7.03 3.67 -12.82
N THR A 63 7.99 4.58 -12.82
CA THR A 63 7.79 6.04 -13.00
C THR A 63 7.21 6.41 -14.38
N MET A 64 6.92 5.40 -15.21
CA MET A 64 6.39 5.52 -16.57
C MET A 64 4.86 5.50 -16.66
N TRP A 65 4.11 5.38 -15.55
CA TRP A 65 2.64 5.42 -15.58
C TRP A 65 2.05 6.84 -15.71
N ARG A 66 2.74 7.69 -16.49
CA ARG A 66 2.34 9.06 -16.83
C ARG A 66 1.24 9.07 -17.87
#